data_AF-A0A5S3X531-F1
#
_entry.id   AF-A0A5S3X531-F1
#
_cell.length_a   1.000
_cell.length_b   1.000
_cell.length_c   1.000
_cell.angle_alpha   90.00
_cell.angle_beta   90.00
_cell.angle_gamma   90.00
#
_symmetry.space_group_name_H-M   'P 1'
#
loop_
_entity.id
_entity.type
_entity.pdbx_description
1 polymer ?
#
loop_
_entity_poly.entity_id
_entity_poly.type
_entity_poly.pdbx_seq_one_letter_code
_entity_poly.pdbx_strand_id
1 'polypeptide(L)'
;MIVLIMNTPNFLFFVFKMKPFFFVLLVVLTACSSVPQVPVVNNHLTGVTYQGRGAAAGPMLVGAMGPVGIAVGFAIDEGIAKEIGSALKDSQAQGKKEVAAVIAELYPEAELVKLLSLDFKAQRGNDDFAFATVELLLRSKENERQLCFLTNPGNLLALKETSLSWSLIAESISASRVCKQSTD
;
A
#
# COMPACT_ATOMS: atom_id res chain seq x y z
N MET A 1 20.27 36.03 -1.29
CA MET A 1 20.34 37.43 -0.83
C MET A 1 18.97 37.79 -0.27
N ILE A 2 18.76 37.56 1.04
CA ILE A 2 17.56 38.02 1.73
C ILE A 2 17.87 39.45 2.17
N VAL A 3 17.13 40.40 1.62
CA VAL A 3 17.22 41.80 2.01
C VAL A 3 16.27 42.01 3.18
N LEU A 4 16.82 42.02 4.40
CA LEU A 4 16.13 42.51 5.59
C LEU A 4 16.50 43.98 5.76
N ILE A 5 15.54 44.87 5.46
CA ILE A 5 15.64 46.30 5.74
C ILE A 5 15.31 46.49 7.22
N MET A 6 16.32 46.72 8.05
CA MET A 6 16.15 47.28 9.39
C MET A 6 16.78 48.66 9.46
N ASN A 7 15.92 49.61 9.81
CA ASN A 7 16.17 51.03 9.99
C ASN A 7 16.83 51.29 11.35
N THR A 8 18.12 51.68 11.38
CA THR A 8 18.73 52.62 12.35
C THR A 8 20.25 52.78 12.11
N PRO A 9 20.85 53.95 12.43
CA PRO A 9 22.20 54.30 12.02
C PRO A 9 23.21 54.05 13.15
N ASN A 10 23.97 52.96 13.08
CA ASN A 10 25.32 52.86 13.65
C ASN A 10 25.97 51.58 13.13
N PHE A 11 26.49 51.66 11.91
CA PHE A 11 27.22 50.60 11.24
C PHE A 11 28.68 50.57 11.76
N LEU A 12 28.89 49.92 12.89
CA LEU A 12 30.22 49.45 13.28
C LEU A 12 30.50 48.19 12.44
N PHE A 13 31.39 48.31 11.44
CA PHE A 13 31.85 47.19 10.63
C PHE A 13 32.67 46.21 11.49
N PHE A 14 32.00 45.32 12.21
CA PHE A 14 32.63 44.13 12.75
C PHE A 14 32.77 43.12 11.60
N VAL A 15 33.89 43.19 10.88
CA VAL A 15 34.36 42.06 10.07
C VAL A 15 34.72 40.97 11.05
N PHE A 16 33.73 40.16 11.43
CA PHE A 16 33.98 38.89 12.09
C PHE A 16 34.83 38.07 11.11
N LYS A 17 36.11 37.88 11.46
CA LYS A 17 36.99 36.88 10.85
C LYS A 17 36.45 35.51 11.24
N MET A 18 35.29 35.17 10.69
CA MET A 18 34.53 33.97 10.96
C MET A 18 35.27 32.83 10.29
N LYS A 19 35.92 31.99 11.11
CA LYS A 19 36.54 30.75 10.65
C LYS A 19 35.51 29.97 9.82
N PRO A 20 35.88 29.45 8.62
CA PRO A 20 34.95 28.71 7.75
C PRO A 20 34.31 27.50 8.46
N PHE A 21 34.89 27.06 9.57
CA PHE A 21 34.37 26.04 10.47
C PHE A 21 32.97 26.35 11.04
N PHE A 22 32.64 27.62 11.32
CA PHE A 22 31.36 27.98 11.93
C PHE A 22 30.20 27.95 10.93
N PHE A 23 30.47 28.24 9.65
CA PHE A 23 29.48 28.16 8.58
C PHE A 23 29.13 26.69 8.24
N VAL A 24 30.14 25.80 8.26
CA VAL A 24 29.94 24.36 8.08
C VAL A 24 29.09 23.76 9.21
N LEU A 25 29.32 24.17 10.46
CA LEU A 25 28.54 23.70 11.61
C LEU A 25 27.06 24.08 11.51
N LEU A 26 26.75 25.28 10.99
CA LEU A 26 25.37 25.75 10.83
C LEU A 26 24.61 25.02 9.71
N VAL A 27 25.33 24.60 8.65
CA VAL A 27 24.76 23.78 7.56
C VAL A 27 24.50 22.34 8.01
N VAL A 28 25.34 21.76 8.87
CA VAL A 28 25.13 20.40 9.40
C VAL A 28 23.94 20.33 10.37
N LEU A 29 23.68 21.39 11.15
CA LEU A 29 22.57 21.43 12.10
C LEU A 29 21.17 21.56 11.44
N THR A 30 21.09 22.07 10.21
CA THR A 30 19.81 22.22 9.49
C THR A 30 19.39 20.95 8.74
N ALA A 31 20.27 19.96 8.60
CA ALA A 31 20.00 18.74 7.84
C ALA A 31 19.10 17.71 8.57
N CYS A 32 18.91 17.82 9.90
CA CYS A 32 18.15 16.82 10.67
C CYS A 32 16.64 17.12 10.81
N SER A 33 16.12 18.23 10.30
CA SER A 33 14.69 18.57 10.49
C SER A 33 13.75 17.92 9.48
N SER A 34 14.24 17.28 8.41
CA SER A 34 13.40 16.70 7.36
C SER A 34 13.37 15.17 7.39
N VAL A 35 13.25 14.57 8.58
CA VAL A 35 12.99 13.13 8.66
C VAL A 35 11.55 12.89 8.17
N PRO A 36 11.33 12.19 7.04
CA PRO A 36 9.98 11.86 6.59
C PRO A 36 9.32 10.98 7.64
N GLN A 37 8.11 11.35 8.04
CA GLN A 37 7.34 10.58 9.01
C GLN A 37 6.79 9.35 8.30
N VAL A 38 7.17 8.16 8.78
CA VAL A 38 6.62 6.90 8.26
C VAL A 38 5.20 6.74 8.81
N PRO A 39 4.16 6.57 7.96
CA PRO A 39 2.79 6.46 8.43
C PRO A 39 2.58 5.18 9.22
N VAL A 40 1.66 5.23 10.18
CA VAL A 40 1.26 4.04 10.94
C VAL A 40 0.27 3.22 10.12
N VAL A 41 0.64 1.99 9.76
CA VAL A 41 -0.25 1.05 9.07
C VAL A 41 -1.05 0.25 10.11
N ASN A 42 -2.38 0.41 10.11
CA ASN A 42 -3.26 -0.23 11.07
C ASN A 42 -3.28 -1.77 10.93
N ASN A 43 -3.50 -2.48 12.04
CA ASN A 43 -3.41 -3.94 12.17
C ASN A 43 -4.62 -4.72 11.63
N HIS A 44 -5.72 -4.06 11.26
CA HIS A 44 -6.95 -4.75 10.91
C HIS A 44 -7.05 -5.02 9.40
N LEU A 45 -6.72 -6.25 8.98
CA LEU A 45 -6.99 -6.74 7.63
C LEU A 45 -8.47 -7.16 7.60
N THR A 46 -9.35 -6.36 7.00
CA THR A 46 -10.81 -6.50 7.23
C THR A 46 -11.51 -7.39 6.20
N GLY A 47 -10.87 -7.75 5.09
CA GLY A 47 -11.47 -8.66 4.12
C GLY A 47 -10.48 -9.04 3.04
N VAL A 48 -10.18 -10.34 2.97
CA VAL A 48 -9.51 -10.96 1.81
C VAL A 48 -10.57 -11.76 1.10
N THR A 49 -10.86 -11.42 -0.15
CA THR A 49 -11.80 -12.17 -0.98
C THR A 49 -11.10 -12.74 -2.20
N TYR A 50 -11.65 -13.80 -2.76
CA TYR A 50 -11.15 -14.39 -4.00
C TYR A 50 -12.33 -14.76 -4.89
N GLN A 51 -12.23 -14.46 -6.18
CA GLN A 51 -13.20 -14.87 -7.19
C GLN A 51 -12.48 -15.48 -8.39
N GLY A 52 -12.80 -16.75 -8.70
CA GLY A 52 -12.18 -17.40 -9.84
C GLY A 52 -12.64 -18.83 -10.07
N ARG A 53 -11.86 -19.79 -9.58
CA ARG A 53 -12.01 -21.22 -9.85
C ARG A 53 -13.38 -21.73 -9.40
N GLY A 54 -13.80 -21.33 -8.21
CA GLY A 54 -15.10 -21.66 -7.63
C GLY A 54 -16.26 -21.06 -8.40
N ALA A 55 -16.19 -19.75 -8.68
CA ALA A 55 -17.19 -19.05 -9.49
C ALA A 55 -17.35 -19.64 -10.91
N ALA A 56 -16.29 -20.20 -11.48
CA ALA A 56 -16.33 -20.90 -12.77
C ALA A 56 -16.83 -22.35 -12.65
N ALA A 57 -16.34 -23.11 -11.66
CA ALA A 57 -16.65 -24.53 -11.50
C ALA A 57 -18.07 -24.76 -10.95
N GLY A 58 -18.56 -23.91 -10.04
CA GLY A 58 -19.83 -24.11 -9.36
C GLY A 58 -21.01 -24.32 -10.31
N PRO A 59 -21.24 -23.43 -11.30
CA PRO A 59 -22.28 -23.60 -12.31
C PRO A 59 -22.10 -24.87 -13.16
N MET A 60 -20.86 -25.28 -13.45
CA MET A 60 -20.59 -26.50 -14.21
C MET A 60 -20.94 -27.76 -13.41
N LEU A 61 -20.75 -27.73 -12.09
CA LEU A 61 -21.09 -28.83 -11.20
C LEU A 61 -22.60 -28.98 -10.98
N VAL A 62 -23.43 -28.01 -11.40
CA VAL A 62 -24.90 -28.11 -11.25
C VAL A 62 -25.46 -29.31 -11.99
N GLY A 63 -24.89 -29.68 -13.14
CA GLY A 63 -25.35 -30.86 -13.90
C GLY A 63 -25.16 -32.17 -13.15
N ALA A 64 -24.11 -32.28 -12.32
CA ALA A 64 -23.76 -33.51 -11.61
C ALA A 64 -24.23 -33.52 -10.14
N MET A 65 -24.22 -32.36 -9.48
CA MET A 65 -24.47 -32.20 -8.05
C MET A 65 -25.68 -31.32 -7.74
N GLY A 66 -26.38 -30.81 -8.75
CA GLY A 66 -27.52 -29.89 -8.58
C GLY A 66 -27.10 -28.59 -7.89
N PRO A 67 -27.97 -27.98 -7.05
CA PRO A 67 -27.65 -26.75 -6.32
C PRO A 67 -26.41 -26.86 -5.44
N VAL A 68 -26.04 -28.07 -4.99
CA VAL A 68 -24.83 -28.31 -4.19
C VAL A 68 -23.57 -27.96 -4.99
N GLY A 69 -23.58 -28.12 -6.31
CA GLY A 69 -22.46 -27.74 -7.18
C GLY A 69 -22.07 -26.27 -7.05
N ILE A 70 -23.07 -25.38 -6.96
CA ILE A 70 -22.84 -23.93 -6.74
C ILE A 70 -22.22 -23.69 -5.37
N ALA A 71 -22.72 -24.35 -4.33
CA ALA A 71 -22.17 -24.23 -2.97
C ALA A 71 -20.72 -24.72 -2.89
N VAL A 72 -20.38 -25.80 -3.59
CA VAL A 72 -18.99 -26.28 -3.71
C VAL A 72 -18.12 -25.24 -4.41
N GLY A 73 -18.63 -24.61 -5.48
CA GLY A 73 -17.96 -23.49 -6.13
C GLY A 73 -17.62 -22.37 -5.13
N PHE A 74 -18.60 -21.86 -4.37
CA PHE A 74 -18.34 -20.84 -3.36
C PHE A 74 -17.32 -21.29 -2.29
N ALA A 75 -17.39 -22.54 -1.86
CA ALA A 75 -16.44 -23.07 -0.86
C ALA A 75 -15.00 -23.15 -1.38
N ILE A 76 -14.80 -23.38 -2.68
CA ILE A 76 -13.46 -23.35 -3.31
C ILE A 76 -12.88 -21.93 -3.24
N ASP A 77 -13.67 -20.93 -3.66
CA ASP A 77 -13.21 -19.55 -3.67
C ASP A 77 -12.96 -19.02 -2.26
N GLU A 78 -13.83 -19.34 -1.30
CA GLU A 78 -13.63 -19.02 0.13
C GLU A 78 -12.38 -19.70 0.71
N GLY A 79 -12.13 -20.96 0.35
CA GLY A 79 -10.93 -21.70 0.77
C GLY A 79 -9.64 -21.01 0.30
N ILE A 80 -9.61 -20.59 -0.98
CA ILE A 80 -8.46 -19.87 -1.54
C ILE A 80 -8.28 -18.51 -0.86
N ALA A 81 -9.36 -17.75 -0.67
CA ALA A 81 -9.31 -16.46 0.03
C ALA A 81 -8.73 -16.60 1.45
N LYS A 82 -9.15 -17.64 2.17
CA LYS A 82 -8.67 -17.94 3.52
C LYS A 82 -7.19 -18.32 3.57
N GLU A 83 -6.70 -19.09 2.59
CA GLU A 83 -5.28 -19.45 2.48
C GLU A 83 -4.42 -18.20 2.25
N ILE A 84 -4.81 -17.35 1.29
CA ILE A 84 -4.11 -16.08 1.00
C ILE A 84 -4.16 -15.15 2.22
N GLY A 85 -5.32 -15.03 2.86
CA GLY A 85 -5.49 -14.19 4.06
C GLY A 85 -4.64 -14.68 5.24
N SER A 86 -4.49 -16.00 5.40
CA SER A 86 -3.60 -16.58 6.41
C SER A 86 -2.14 -16.24 6.10
N ALA A 87 -1.70 -16.40 4.86
CA ALA A 87 -0.34 -16.06 4.44
C ALA A 87 0.00 -14.57 4.65
N LEU A 88 -0.95 -13.68 4.34
CA LEU A 88 -0.79 -12.24 4.59
C LEU A 88 -0.73 -11.91 6.09
N LYS A 89 -1.50 -12.62 6.91
CA LYS A 89 -1.51 -12.45 8.36
C LYS A 89 -0.20 -12.93 8.99
N ASP A 90 0.34 -14.04 8.53
CA ASP A 90 1.60 -14.61 9.04
C ASP A 90 2.80 -13.72 8.74
N SER A 91 2.77 -13.01 7.61
CA SER A 91 3.81 -12.08 7.15
C SER A 91 3.52 -10.60 7.44
N GLN A 92 2.46 -10.32 8.20
CA GLN A 92 1.91 -8.97 8.34
C GLN A 92 2.94 -7.94 8.86
N ALA A 93 3.83 -8.35 9.75
CA ALA A 93 4.85 -7.46 10.31
C ALA A 93 5.85 -6.98 9.26
N GLN A 94 6.23 -7.84 8.31
CA GLN A 94 7.12 -7.48 7.21
C GLN A 94 6.37 -6.64 6.17
N GLY A 95 5.19 -7.12 5.76
CA GLY A 95 4.37 -6.44 4.76
C GLY A 95 4.00 -5.01 5.12
N LYS A 96 3.71 -4.73 6.40
CA LYS A 96 3.47 -3.37 6.88
C LYS A 96 4.65 -2.45 6.67
N LYS A 97 5.88 -2.93 6.86
CA LYS A 97 7.08 -2.11 6.67
C LYS A 97 7.25 -1.75 5.20
N GLU A 98 7.02 -2.72 4.31
CA GLU A 98 7.11 -2.52 2.86
C GLU A 98 6.05 -1.52 2.38
N VAL A 99 4.79 -1.71 2.76
CA VAL A 99 3.70 -0.79 2.40
C VAL A 99 3.91 0.59 3.02
N ALA A 100 4.31 0.68 4.30
CA ALA A 100 4.55 1.96 4.96
C ALA A 100 5.69 2.74 4.28
N ALA A 101 6.76 2.06 3.86
CA ALA A 101 7.88 2.69 3.15
C ALA A 101 7.44 3.29 1.82
N VAL A 102 6.69 2.53 1.02
CA VAL A 102 6.18 3.01 -0.29
C VAL A 102 5.19 4.17 -0.10
N ILE A 103 4.29 4.08 0.87
CA ILE A 103 3.32 5.16 1.13
C ILE A 103 4.02 6.42 1.65
N ALA A 104 5.03 6.31 2.50
CA ALA A 104 5.78 7.46 2.99
C ALA A 104 6.46 8.25 1.85
N GLU A 105 6.86 7.55 0.79
CA GLU A 105 7.47 8.17 -0.40
C GLU A 105 6.43 8.90 -1.26
N LEU A 106 5.26 8.29 -1.48
CA LEU A 106 4.24 8.82 -2.38
C LEU A 106 3.28 9.83 -1.73
N TYR A 107 3.02 9.66 -0.43
CA TYR A 107 2.05 10.44 0.35
C TYR A 107 2.69 10.86 1.68
N PRO A 108 3.67 11.78 1.67
CA PRO A 108 4.40 12.21 2.86
C PRO A 108 3.51 12.91 3.90
N GLU A 109 2.30 13.34 3.51
CA GLU A 109 1.32 13.94 4.41
C GLU A 109 0.48 12.91 5.17
N ALA A 110 0.58 11.62 4.85
CA ALA A 110 -0.21 10.57 5.48
C ALA A 110 0.31 10.26 6.89
N GLU A 111 -0.57 10.27 7.89
CA GLU A 111 -0.24 9.88 9.26
C GLU A 111 -0.62 8.43 9.52
N LEU A 112 -1.74 7.98 8.94
CA LEU A 112 -2.28 6.66 9.17
C LEU A 112 -2.82 6.05 7.88
N VAL A 113 -2.50 4.77 7.67
CA VAL A 113 -2.97 3.97 6.54
C VAL A 113 -3.79 2.80 7.07
N LYS A 114 -5.00 2.64 6.57
CA LYS A 114 -5.81 1.43 6.80
C LYS A 114 -5.95 0.68 5.49
N LEU A 115 -5.71 -0.62 5.54
CA LEU A 115 -6.08 -1.52 4.45
C LEU A 115 -7.54 -1.91 4.62
N LEU A 116 -8.39 -1.45 3.70
CA LEU A 116 -9.84 -1.67 3.74
C LEU A 116 -10.19 -3.06 3.21
N SER A 117 -9.80 -3.36 1.97
CA SER A 117 -10.03 -4.64 1.32
C SER A 117 -8.85 -5.10 0.46
N LEU A 118 -8.79 -6.41 0.26
CA LEU A 118 -7.91 -7.09 -0.68
C LEU A 118 -8.75 -8.10 -1.47
N ASP A 119 -9.14 -7.72 -2.69
CA ASP A 119 -10.03 -8.53 -3.52
C ASP A 119 -9.25 -9.15 -4.67
N PHE A 120 -9.09 -10.46 -4.64
CA PHE A 120 -8.34 -11.21 -5.65
C PHE A 120 -9.29 -11.73 -6.74
N LYS A 121 -8.91 -11.55 -8.01
CA LYS A 121 -9.68 -12.06 -9.14
C LYS A 121 -8.78 -12.85 -10.09
N ALA A 122 -9.17 -14.08 -10.39
CA ALA A 122 -8.45 -14.92 -11.34
C ALA A 122 -8.38 -14.26 -12.72
N GLN A 123 -7.24 -14.43 -13.39
CA GLN A 123 -7.04 -13.93 -14.74
C GLN A 123 -7.88 -14.74 -15.73
N ARG A 124 -8.56 -14.03 -16.64
CA ARG A 124 -9.39 -14.68 -17.65
C ARG A 124 -8.52 -15.49 -18.60
N GLY A 125 -8.85 -16.77 -18.78
CA GLY A 125 -8.11 -17.70 -19.63
C GLY A 125 -6.87 -18.32 -18.97
N ASN A 126 -6.50 -17.90 -17.75
CA ASN A 126 -5.44 -18.53 -16.98
C ASN A 126 -5.72 -18.39 -15.48
N ASP A 127 -6.35 -19.40 -14.88
CA ASP A 127 -6.78 -19.40 -13.47
C ASP A 127 -5.62 -19.71 -12.49
N ASP A 128 -4.41 -19.90 -12.99
CA ASP A 128 -3.18 -19.97 -12.19
C ASP A 128 -2.67 -18.57 -11.80
N PHE A 129 -3.20 -17.51 -12.38
CA PHE A 129 -2.84 -16.13 -12.06
C PHE A 129 -4.04 -15.36 -11.52
N ALA A 130 -3.80 -14.43 -10.61
CA ALA A 130 -4.81 -13.53 -10.07
C ALA A 130 -4.27 -12.11 -9.90
N PHE A 131 -5.12 -11.13 -10.13
CA PHE A 131 -4.86 -9.73 -9.81
C PHE A 131 -5.51 -9.42 -8.46
N ALA A 132 -4.88 -8.58 -7.65
CA ALA A 132 -5.48 -8.07 -6.42
C ALA A 132 -5.93 -6.62 -6.64
N THR A 133 -7.11 -6.31 -6.12
CA THR A 133 -7.61 -4.96 -5.92
C THR A 133 -7.34 -4.59 -4.47
N VAL A 134 -6.57 -3.53 -4.27
CA VAL A 134 -6.12 -3.08 -2.95
C VAL A 134 -6.79 -1.75 -2.65
N GLU A 135 -7.65 -1.73 -1.64
CA GLU A 135 -8.27 -0.50 -1.18
C GLU A 135 -7.61 0.00 0.11
N LEU A 136 -7.12 1.23 0.08
CA LEU A 136 -6.45 1.89 1.19
C LEU A 136 -7.23 3.14 1.62
N LEU A 137 -7.33 3.37 2.92
CA LEU A 137 -7.75 4.65 3.47
C LEU A 137 -6.53 5.34 4.08
N LEU A 138 -6.12 6.45 3.48
CA LEU A 138 -5.12 7.33 4.04
C LEU A 138 -5.79 8.42 4.86
N ARG A 139 -5.33 8.61 6.09
CA ARG A 139 -5.72 9.71 6.96
C ARG A 139 -4.53 10.64 7.13
N SER A 140 -4.75 11.91 6.85
CA SER A 140 -3.88 13.03 7.19
C SER A 140 -4.58 13.92 8.23
N LYS A 141 -3.91 14.97 8.70
CA LYS A 141 -4.45 15.91 9.70
C LYS A 141 -5.74 16.59 9.24
N GLU A 142 -5.85 16.86 7.94
CA GLU A 142 -6.92 17.69 7.38
C GLU A 142 -7.93 16.90 6.54
N ASN A 143 -7.59 15.66 6.12
CA ASN A 143 -8.42 14.92 5.19
C ASN A 143 -8.24 13.40 5.30
N GLU A 144 -9.25 12.67 4.84
CA GLU A 144 -9.20 11.24 4.57
C GLU A 144 -9.39 11.00 3.07
N ARG A 145 -8.56 10.15 2.50
CA ARG A 145 -8.62 9.80 1.08
C ARG A 145 -8.62 8.29 0.94
N GLN A 146 -9.60 7.76 0.23
CA GLN A 146 -9.62 6.37 -0.18
C GLN A 146 -8.91 6.24 -1.53
N LEU A 147 -7.96 5.33 -1.62
CA LEU A 147 -7.23 4.97 -2.82
C LEU A 147 -7.51 3.52 -3.19
N CYS A 148 -7.56 3.24 -4.48
CA CYS A 148 -7.73 1.90 -5.01
C CYS A 148 -6.63 1.61 -6.01
N PHE A 149 -5.91 0.50 -5.82
CA PHE A 149 -4.84 0.06 -6.69
C PHE A 149 -5.11 -1.34 -7.24
N LEU A 150 -4.67 -1.58 -8.47
CA LEU A 150 -4.71 -2.89 -9.11
C LEU A 150 -3.29 -3.44 -9.28
N THR A 151 -3.03 -4.65 -8.77
CA THR A 151 -1.73 -5.29 -8.90
C THR A 151 -1.49 -5.83 -10.32
N ASN A 152 -0.23 -6.17 -10.61
CA ASN A 152 0.08 -7.12 -11.68
C ASN A 152 -0.50 -8.52 -11.34
N PRO A 153 -0.73 -9.37 -12.36
CA PRO A 153 -1.17 -10.74 -12.10
C PRO A 153 -0.04 -11.51 -11.42
N GLY A 154 -0.31 -12.03 -10.23
CA GLY A 154 0.58 -12.91 -9.48
C GLY A 154 0.15 -14.37 -9.63
N ASN A 155 1.09 -15.30 -9.57
CA ASN A 155 0.77 -16.73 -9.54
C ASN A 155 0.02 -17.07 -8.25
N LEU A 156 -1.09 -17.80 -8.35
CA LEU A 156 -1.97 -18.09 -7.22
C LEU A 156 -1.29 -18.92 -6.12
N LEU A 157 -0.39 -19.84 -6.47
CA LEU A 157 0.37 -20.59 -5.48
C LEU A 157 1.35 -19.68 -4.75
N ALA A 158 2.03 -18.80 -5.47
CA ALA A 158 2.89 -17.78 -4.89
C ALA A 158 2.13 -16.79 -4.00
N LEU A 159 0.87 -16.47 -4.31
CA LEU A 159 0.01 -15.61 -3.48
C LEU A 159 -0.41 -16.27 -2.15
N LYS A 160 -0.37 -17.60 -2.10
CA LYS A 160 -0.55 -18.36 -0.85
C LYS A 160 0.75 -18.43 -0.04
N GLU A 161 1.87 -18.00 -0.62
CA GLU A 161 3.13 -17.84 0.09
C GLU A 161 3.24 -16.44 0.71
N THR A 162 3.90 -16.39 1.85
CA THR A 162 3.87 -15.27 2.81
C THR A 162 4.53 -13.99 2.28
N SER A 163 5.62 -14.07 1.52
CA SER A 163 6.43 -12.89 1.14
C SER A 163 5.97 -12.20 -0.15
N LEU A 164 5.48 -12.96 -1.13
CA LEU A 164 5.19 -12.43 -2.46
C LEU A 164 3.93 -11.55 -2.47
N SER A 165 2.93 -11.87 -1.64
CA SER A 165 1.67 -11.12 -1.59
C SER A 165 1.84 -9.66 -1.17
N TRP A 166 2.73 -9.36 -0.23
CA TRP A 166 3.00 -7.97 0.18
C TRP A 166 3.81 -7.19 -0.85
N SER A 167 4.77 -7.85 -1.50
CA SER A 167 5.57 -7.22 -2.56
C SER A 167 4.71 -6.77 -3.74
N LEU A 168 3.70 -7.57 -4.13
CA LEU A 168 2.76 -7.22 -5.20
C LEU A 168 1.87 -6.03 -4.82
N ILE A 169 1.44 -5.97 -3.55
CA ILE A 169 0.67 -4.82 -3.03
C ILE A 169 1.55 -3.57 -3.08
N ALA A 170 2.77 -3.63 -2.55
CA ALA A 170 3.70 -2.50 -2.55
C ALA A 170 4.04 -2.01 -3.97
N GLU A 171 4.25 -2.93 -4.91
CA GLU A 171 4.49 -2.62 -6.33
C GLU A 171 3.27 -1.95 -6.99
N SER A 172 2.05 -2.38 -6.66
CA SER A 172 0.84 -1.78 -7.23
C SER A 172 0.64 -0.33 -6.80
N ILE A 173 1.01 -0.03 -5.55
CA ILE A 173 0.96 1.31 -4.97
C ILE A 173 2.01 2.19 -5.66
N SER A 174 3.25 1.71 -5.79
CA SER A 174 4.33 2.47 -6.46
C SER A 174 4.04 2.71 -7.95
N ALA A 175 3.44 1.74 -8.62
CA ALA A 175 3.04 1.87 -10.02
C ALA A 175 1.81 2.78 -10.24
N SER A 176 1.14 3.24 -9.16
CA SER A 176 -0.04 4.10 -9.22
C SER A 176 -1.14 3.58 -10.16
N ARG A 177 -1.33 2.26 -10.22
CA ARG A 177 -2.33 1.65 -11.10
C ARG A 177 -3.71 1.76 -10.49
N VAL A 178 -4.35 2.90 -10.73
CA VAL A 178 -5.69 3.19 -10.20
C VAL A 178 -6.70 2.18 -10.76
N CYS A 179 -7.55 1.65 -9.89
CA CYS A 179 -8.69 0.84 -10.31
C CYS A 179 -9.57 1.63 -11.28
N LYS A 180 -9.83 1.08 -12.47
CA LYS A 180 -11.02 1.52 -13.22
C LYS A 180 -12.22 1.02 -12.42
N GLN A 181 -13.16 1.91 -12.07
CA GLN A 181 -14.47 1.49 -11.59
C GLN A 181 -15.02 0.48 -12.60
N SER A 182 -15.07 -0.79 -12.20
CA SER A 182 -15.73 -1.83 -12.99
C SER A 182 -17.20 -1.44 -13.04
N THR A 183 -17.63 -0.91 -14.18
CA THR A 183 -19.05 -0.87 -14.51
C THR A 183 -19.39 -2.31 -14.89
N ASP A 184 -19.76 -3.09 -13.88
CA ASP A 184 -20.42 -4.39 -14.08
C ASP A 184 -21.85 -4.17 -14.58
#